data_AF-A0A9P0QQ14-F1
#
_entry.id   AF-A0A9P0QQ14-F1
#
_cell.length_a   1.000
_cell.length_b   1.000
_cell.length_c   1.000
_cell.angle_alpha   90.00
_cell.angle_beta   90.00
_cell.angle_gamma   90.00
#
_symmetry.space_group_name_H-M   'P 1'
#
loop_
_entity.id
_entity.type
_entity.pdbx_description
1 polymer ?
#
loop_
_entity_poly.entity_id
_entity_poly.type
_entity_poly.pdbx_seq_one_letter_code
_entity_poly.pdbx_strand_id
1 'polypeptide(L)'
;MLGRRLFSSSRGFFQKQLVEKCPPPTFDTGCTFCGIPSFPKDKQIDFDRDLAGTRADNWKHLLILSSGLTHDQWPSKIELQPGALSTELTHLKRSLGSPNHPVAISNIDMGTVPHYQKFANNEPDGMHTVLLYPDNKLIRFDKQKTEEFFKTYLRPKGEPIKLPYNPFRRMAPTITEPLVGADEEVVGKFHEEDFCRELVLICGHSKRDIRCGVLAPILKEEFVKVLEAKEVESVDVGYISHIGGHAYAGNVLYFGNSAFESTVWYGRVFPDKVQGIVEETVINGNVIKELYRG
;
A
#
# COMPACT_ATOMS: atom_id res chain seq x y z
N MET A 1 -33.12 -0.55 -38.88
CA MET A 1 -31.94 -1.40 -38.58
C MET A 1 -30.70 -0.52 -38.58
N LEU A 2 -30.22 -0.09 -37.41
CA LEU A 2 -28.89 0.51 -37.27
C LEU A 2 -28.12 -0.34 -36.25
N GLY A 3 -27.20 -1.15 -36.75
CA GLY A 3 -26.34 -1.99 -35.92
C GLY A 3 -25.26 -1.14 -35.23
N ARG A 4 -25.31 -1.07 -33.90
CA ARG A 4 -24.19 -0.60 -33.09
C ARG A 4 -23.09 -1.66 -33.12
N ARG A 5 -21.93 -1.32 -33.70
CA ARG A 5 -20.70 -2.10 -33.53
C ARG A 5 -20.26 -1.98 -32.07
N LEU A 6 -20.39 -3.08 -31.33
CA LEU A 6 -19.73 -3.27 -30.05
C LEU A 6 -18.23 -3.45 -30.32
N PHE A 7 -17.42 -2.45 -29.96
CA PHE A 7 -15.99 -2.65 -29.84
C PHE A 7 -15.73 -3.52 -28.61
N SER A 8 -15.52 -4.81 -28.86
CA SER A 8 -14.93 -5.73 -27.88
C SER A 8 -13.45 -5.38 -27.75
N SER A 9 -13.10 -4.61 -26.72
CA SER A 9 -11.72 -4.47 -26.26
C SER A 9 -11.36 -5.72 -25.47
N SER A 10 -10.93 -6.78 -26.15
CA SER A 10 -10.21 -7.88 -25.53
C SER A 10 -8.85 -7.37 -25.05
N ARG A 11 -8.78 -6.82 -23.83
CA ARG A 11 -7.51 -6.62 -23.13
C ARG A 11 -6.96 -8.02 -22.83
N GLY A 12 -5.96 -8.43 -23.60
CA GLY A 12 -5.25 -9.69 -23.40
C GLY A 12 -4.65 -9.76 -22.00
N PHE A 13 -4.52 -10.98 -21.48
CA PHE A 13 -3.80 -11.28 -20.25
C PHE A 13 -2.34 -10.79 -20.39
N PHE A 14 -2.02 -9.61 -19.88
CA PHE A 14 -0.63 -9.18 -19.71
C PHE A 14 -0.06 -9.99 -18.55
N GLN A 15 0.75 -11.00 -18.87
CA GLN A 15 1.55 -11.71 -17.88
C GLN A 15 2.68 -10.78 -17.42
N LYS A 16 2.71 -10.42 -16.13
CA LYS A 16 3.76 -9.54 -15.57
C LYS A 16 5.15 -10.04 -15.95
N GLN A 17 5.91 -9.24 -16.67
CA GLN A 17 7.30 -9.55 -16.96
C GLN A 17 8.19 -9.06 -15.83
N LEU A 18 9.24 -9.83 -15.53
CA LEU A 18 10.28 -9.41 -14.62
C LEU A 18 11.35 -8.66 -15.41
N VAL A 19 11.58 -7.42 -15.04
CA VAL A 19 12.65 -6.58 -15.58
C VAL A 19 13.81 -6.61 -14.60
N GLU A 20 14.99 -7.06 -15.05
CA GLU A 20 16.12 -7.28 -14.13
C GLU A 20 16.61 -5.99 -13.45
N LYS A 21 16.67 -4.88 -14.20
CA LYS A 21 17.17 -3.58 -13.71
C LYS A 21 16.20 -2.45 -14.01
N CYS A 22 16.13 -1.48 -13.12
CA CYS A 22 15.35 -0.26 -13.35
C CYS A 22 15.95 0.49 -14.55
N PRO A 23 15.15 0.80 -15.59
CA PRO A 23 15.62 1.64 -16.69
C PRO A 23 16.17 2.98 -16.17
N PRO A 24 17.21 3.53 -16.80
CA PRO A 24 17.72 4.84 -16.44
C PRO A 24 16.67 5.92 -16.77
N PRO A 25 16.68 7.05 -16.04
CA PRO A 25 15.80 8.18 -16.36
C PRO A 25 16.12 8.74 -17.75
N THR A 26 15.08 9.26 -18.41
CA THR A 26 15.13 9.81 -19.78
C THR A 26 15.08 11.34 -19.81
N PHE A 27 14.68 11.96 -18.70
CA PHE A 27 14.68 13.41 -18.51
C PHE A 27 15.05 13.74 -17.06
N ASP A 28 15.28 15.01 -16.75
CA ASP A 28 15.51 15.50 -15.39
C ASP A 28 14.36 16.40 -14.96
N THR A 29 13.76 16.10 -13.81
CA THR A 29 12.70 16.89 -13.15
C THR A 29 13.27 18.02 -12.26
N GLY A 30 14.60 18.12 -12.20
CA GLY A 30 15.35 18.96 -11.28
C GLY A 30 15.79 18.24 -9.99
N CYS A 31 15.15 17.11 -9.64
CA CYS A 31 15.60 16.25 -8.53
C CYS A 31 15.92 14.82 -8.97
N THR A 32 15.80 14.48 -10.26
CA THR A 32 16.11 13.12 -10.74
C THR A 32 17.53 12.68 -10.34
N PHE A 33 18.48 13.63 -10.29
CA PHE A 33 19.85 13.40 -9.84
C PHE A 33 20.22 14.21 -8.59
N CYS A 34 19.25 14.66 -7.80
CA CYS A 34 19.55 15.43 -6.60
C CYS A 34 20.26 14.57 -5.55
N GLY A 35 21.18 15.19 -4.81
CA GLY A 35 21.78 14.55 -3.66
C GLY A 35 20.73 14.33 -2.57
N ILE A 36 20.59 13.10 -2.09
CA ILE A 36 19.79 12.83 -0.89
C ILE A 36 20.56 13.30 0.35
N PRO A 37 19.86 13.80 1.39
CA PRO A 37 20.53 14.16 2.64
C PRO A 37 21.25 12.96 3.27
N SER A 38 22.43 13.20 3.85
CA SER A 38 23.20 12.16 4.52
C SER A 38 22.48 11.66 5.77
N PHE A 39 22.46 10.34 5.99
CA PHE A 39 21.92 9.75 7.20
C PHE A 39 22.95 9.69 8.34
N PRO A 40 22.51 9.65 9.60
CA PRO A 40 23.38 9.34 10.74
C PRO A 40 24.20 8.06 10.51
N LYS A 41 25.44 8.01 11.01
CA LYS A 41 26.38 6.89 10.76
C LYS A 41 25.81 5.52 11.18
N ASP A 42 25.00 5.48 12.23
CA ASP A 42 24.31 4.30 12.75
C ASP A 42 23.02 3.94 12.01
N LYS A 43 22.62 4.76 11.03
CA LYS A 43 21.35 4.63 10.27
C LYS A 43 21.58 4.69 8.77
N GLN A 44 22.60 3.98 8.27
CA GLN A 44 22.82 3.83 6.84
C GLN A 44 21.79 2.89 6.20
N ILE A 45 21.54 3.05 4.89
CA ILE A 45 20.75 2.09 4.13
C ILE A 45 21.60 0.85 3.89
N ASP A 46 21.02 -0.32 4.14
CA ASP A 46 21.63 -1.61 3.85
C ASP A 46 21.50 -1.85 2.34
N PHE A 47 22.63 -1.93 1.64
CA PHE A 47 22.70 -2.25 0.21
C PHE A 47 23.16 -3.69 -0.05
N ASP A 48 23.57 -4.41 0.99
CA ASP A 48 24.24 -5.71 0.86
C ASP A 48 23.24 -6.87 0.81
N ARG A 49 22.13 -6.76 1.56
CA ARG A 49 21.12 -7.84 1.61
C ARG A 49 20.27 -7.89 0.35
N ASP A 50 19.80 -9.08 -0.02
CA ASP A 50 18.79 -9.21 -1.06
C ASP A 50 17.46 -8.61 -0.60
N LEU A 51 16.77 -7.89 -1.49
CA LEU A 51 15.46 -7.30 -1.24
C LEU A 51 14.35 -8.33 -1.38
N ALA A 52 14.50 -9.28 -2.30
CA ALA A 52 13.42 -10.21 -2.65
C ALA A 52 12.99 -11.03 -1.43
N GLY A 53 11.69 -11.03 -1.12
CA GLY A 53 11.12 -11.75 0.02
C GLY A 53 11.30 -11.04 1.38
N THR A 54 11.81 -9.80 1.41
CA THR A 54 11.90 -9.02 2.66
C THR A 54 10.59 -8.31 3.04
N ARG A 55 9.56 -8.39 2.19
CA ARG A 55 8.20 -7.92 2.51
C ARG A 55 7.55 -8.85 3.54
N ALA A 56 6.72 -8.29 4.43
CA ALA A 56 5.82 -9.08 5.26
C ALA A 56 4.68 -9.67 4.40
N ASP A 57 4.51 -11.01 4.44
CA ASP A 57 3.37 -11.66 3.81
C ASP A 57 2.10 -11.37 4.60
N ASN A 58 1.14 -10.69 3.98
CA ASN A 58 -0.15 -10.35 4.58
C ASN A 58 -1.28 -10.91 3.72
N TRP A 59 -2.31 -11.46 4.38
CA TRP A 59 -3.57 -11.85 3.77
C TRP A 59 -4.36 -10.62 3.32
N LYS A 60 -4.42 -9.58 4.17
CA LYS A 60 -5.03 -8.29 3.84
C LYS A 60 -4.14 -7.13 4.26
N HIS A 61 -4.27 -6.01 3.56
CA HIS A 61 -3.67 -4.73 3.93
C HIS A 61 -4.79 -3.69 4.08
N LEU A 62 -5.04 -3.29 5.32
CA LEU A 62 -5.97 -2.23 5.65
C LEU A 62 -5.22 -0.90 5.72
N LEU A 63 -5.62 0.04 4.87
CA LEU A 63 -5.11 1.39 4.82
C LEU A 63 -6.11 2.34 5.46
N ILE A 64 -5.74 2.97 6.57
CA ILE A 64 -6.55 3.93 7.30
C ILE A 64 -6.22 5.32 6.79
N LEU A 65 -7.20 6.02 6.22
CA LEU A 65 -7.00 7.41 5.84
C LEU A 65 -6.86 8.24 7.13
N SER A 66 -5.69 8.86 7.33
CA SER A 66 -5.42 9.61 8.55
C SER A 66 -6.35 10.81 8.66
N SER A 67 -7.17 10.85 9.70
CA SER A 67 -7.99 12.00 10.05
C SER A 67 -7.14 13.02 10.82
N GLY A 68 -6.62 14.03 10.12
CA GLY A 68 -6.06 15.24 10.73
C GLY A 68 -4.60 15.19 11.19
N LEU A 69 -3.88 14.07 11.00
CA LEU A 69 -2.42 14.03 11.18
C LEU A 69 -1.71 13.78 9.86
N THR A 70 -0.65 14.54 9.61
CA THR A 70 0.28 14.32 8.51
C THR A 70 1.32 13.24 8.86
N HIS A 71 1.95 12.67 7.84
CA HIS A 71 2.88 11.54 8.00
C HIS A 71 4.05 11.78 8.97
N ASP A 72 4.50 13.03 9.11
CA ASP A 72 5.58 13.46 10.00
C ASP A 72 5.12 13.67 11.45
N GLN A 73 3.80 13.81 11.67
CA GLN A 73 3.20 13.98 12.99
C GLN A 73 2.90 12.64 13.68
N TRP A 74 2.79 11.54 12.93
CA TRP A 74 2.53 10.21 13.51
C TRP A 74 3.51 9.85 14.63
N PRO A 75 3.06 9.28 15.76
CA PRO A 75 3.95 8.77 16.80
C PRO A 75 4.81 7.62 16.25
N SER A 76 5.94 7.32 16.89
CA SER A 76 6.91 6.31 16.40
C SER A 76 6.32 4.92 16.14
N LYS A 77 5.14 4.62 16.71
CA LYS A 77 4.28 3.51 16.30
C LYS A 77 2.83 4.01 16.26
N ILE A 78 2.09 3.66 15.22
CA ILE A 78 0.73 4.19 14.97
C ILE A 78 -0.30 3.77 16.03
N GLU A 79 -0.05 2.68 16.77
CA GLU A 79 -0.87 2.22 17.88
C GLU A 79 -0.65 3.00 19.19
N LEU A 80 0.32 3.93 19.21
CA LEU A 80 0.55 4.81 20.35
C LEU A 80 -0.23 6.12 20.23
N GLN A 81 -1.01 6.32 19.16
CA GLN A 81 -1.84 7.49 18.99
C GLN A 81 -3.13 7.33 19.82
N PRO A 82 -3.35 8.14 20.86
CA PRO A 82 -4.52 8.01 21.71
C PRO A 82 -5.80 8.21 20.91
N GLY A 83 -6.77 7.32 21.08
CA GLY A 83 -8.08 7.42 20.44
C GLY A 83 -8.09 7.17 18.92
N ALA A 84 -6.97 6.82 18.29
CA ALA A 84 -6.94 6.52 16.86
C ALA A 84 -7.52 5.13 16.53
N LEU A 85 -8.13 5.01 15.35
CA LEU A 85 -8.62 3.73 14.83
C LEU A 85 -7.49 2.67 14.71
N SER A 86 -6.28 3.09 14.34
CA SER A 86 -5.10 2.21 14.26
C SER A 86 -4.79 1.52 15.59
N THR A 87 -5.00 2.22 16.70
CA THR A 87 -4.80 1.71 18.05
C THR A 87 -5.81 0.61 18.35
N GLU A 88 -7.09 0.88 18.16
CA GLU A 88 -8.17 -0.08 18.44
C GLU A 88 -8.08 -1.33 17.56
N LEU A 89 -7.84 -1.17 16.26
CA LEU A 89 -7.64 -2.30 15.35
C LEU A 89 -6.39 -3.12 15.69
N THR A 90 -5.31 -2.47 16.16
CA THR A 90 -4.10 -3.20 16.60
C THR A 90 -4.37 -4.01 17.88
N HIS A 91 -5.19 -3.49 18.80
CA HIS A 91 -5.63 -4.25 19.97
C HIS A 91 -6.48 -5.46 19.56
N LEU A 92 -7.48 -5.26 18.69
CA LEU A 92 -8.32 -6.35 18.17
C LEU A 92 -7.51 -7.39 17.37
N LYS A 93 -6.51 -6.97 16.60
CA LYS A 93 -5.61 -7.89 15.90
C LYS A 93 -4.88 -8.83 16.86
N ARG A 94 -4.56 -8.39 18.08
CA ARG A 94 -3.89 -9.23 19.09
C ARG A 94 -4.86 -10.22 19.75
N SER A 95 -6.13 -9.87 19.91
CA SER A 95 -7.12 -10.72 20.59
C SER A 95 -7.92 -11.61 19.64
N LEU A 96 -8.26 -11.12 18.45
CA LEU A 96 -9.17 -11.75 17.47
C LEU A 96 -8.48 -12.11 16.14
N GLY A 97 -7.22 -11.72 15.95
CA GLY A 97 -6.49 -11.98 14.71
C GLY A 97 -6.14 -13.46 14.53
N SER A 98 -6.12 -13.92 13.28
CA SER A 98 -5.65 -15.26 12.93
C SER A 98 -4.15 -15.23 12.62
N PRO A 99 -3.31 -16.08 13.24
CA PRO A 99 -1.90 -16.21 12.90
C PRO A 99 -1.65 -16.58 11.43
N ASN A 100 -2.58 -17.30 10.83
CA ASN A 100 -2.49 -17.79 9.45
C ASN A 100 -3.08 -16.83 8.42
N HIS A 101 -3.78 -15.78 8.86
CA HIS A 101 -4.32 -14.73 8.01
C HIS A 101 -3.81 -13.36 8.48
N PRO A 102 -2.50 -13.10 8.36
CA PRO A 102 -1.90 -11.86 8.86
C PRO A 102 -2.49 -10.63 8.16
N VAL A 103 -2.96 -9.66 8.94
CA VAL A 103 -3.48 -8.38 8.43
C VAL A 103 -2.47 -7.27 8.67
N ALA A 104 -2.01 -6.60 7.62
CA ALA A 104 -1.28 -5.34 7.75
C ALA A 104 -2.26 -4.20 8.01
N ILE A 105 -1.96 -3.36 9.01
CA ILE A 105 -2.72 -2.15 9.31
C ILE A 105 -1.74 -0.99 9.13
N SER A 106 -2.11 0.00 8.35
CA SER A 106 -1.25 1.16 8.09
C SER A 106 -2.07 2.43 8.00
N ASN A 107 -1.58 3.51 8.60
CA ASN A 107 -2.09 4.84 8.32
C ASN A 107 -1.54 5.30 6.97
N ILE A 108 -2.36 6.01 6.20
CA ILE A 108 -1.96 6.71 4.98
C ILE A 108 -2.26 8.20 5.11
N ASP A 109 -1.44 9.02 4.49
CA ASP A 109 -1.61 10.47 4.40
C ASP A 109 -1.74 10.85 2.92
N MET A 110 -2.95 11.29 2.56
CA MET A 110 -3.37 11.68 1.23
C MET A 110 -3.80 13.15 1.19
N GLY A 111 -3.42 13.96 2.19
CA GLY A 111 -3.98 15.31 2.39
C GLY A 111 -3.80 16.29 1.22
N THR A 112 -2.78 16.08 0.38
CA THR A 112 -2.54 16.89 -0.82
C THR A 112 -3.30 16.41 -2.07
N VAL A 113 -3.99 15.27 -2.00
CA VAL A 113 -4.65 14.66 -3.17
C VAL A 113 -6.14 15.03 -3.15
N PRO A 114 -6.66 15.79 -4.14
CA PRO A 114 -8.01 16.35 -4.11
C PRO A 114 -9.12 15.32 -3.86
N HIS A 115 -9.01 14.12 -4.45
CA HIS A 115 -10.00 13.04 -4.30
C HIS A 115 -10.17 12.58 -2.84
N TYR A 116 -9.16 12.75 -2.00
CA TYR A 116 -9.15 12.30 -0.60
C TYR A 116 -9.40 13.41 0.41
N GLN A 117 -9.29 14.68 0.01
CA GLN A 117 -9.50 15.81 0.91
C GLN A 117 -10.90 15.81 1.53
N LYS A 118 -11.90 15.31 0.80
CA LYS A 118 -13.26 15.13 1.32
C LYS A 118 -13.33 14.18 2.52
N PHE A 119 -12.42 13.22 2.63
CA PHE A 119 -12.33 12.28 3.76
C PHE A 119 -11.41 12.78 4.87
N ALA A 120 -10.49 13.71 4.57
CA ALA A 120 -9.62 14.31 5.58
C ALA A 120 -10.33 15.39 6.41
N ASN A 121 -11.25 16.15 5.78
CA ASN A 121 -11.79 17.38 6.36
C ASN A 121 -13.29 17.33 6.68
N ASN A 122 -14.06 16.38 6.12
CA ASN A 122 -15.53 16.37 6.22
C ASN A 122 -16.10 15.10 6.86
N GLU A 123 -15.30 14.26 7.50
CA GLU A 123 -15.86 13.11 8.21
C GLU A 123 -16.60 13.61 9.48
N PRO A 124 -17.87 13.21 9.68
CA PRO A 124 -18.55 13.42 10.96
C PRO A 124 -17.70 12.89 12.11
N ASP A 125 -17.85 13.50 13.30
CA ASP A 125 -17.09 13.06 14.48
C ASP A 125 -17.28 11.54 14.69
N GLY A 126 -16.16 10.82 14.81
CA GLY A 126 -16.14 9.36 14.94
C GLY A 126 -16.28 8.53 13.66
N MET A 127 -16.51 9.11 12.48
CA MET A 127 -16.51 8.35 11.21
C MET A 127 -15.09 8.16 10.68
N HIS A 128 -14.81 6.96 10.19
CA HIS A 128 -13.54 6.60 9.58
C HIS A 128 -13.72 6.03 8.18
N THR A 129 -12.77 6.35 7.30
CA THR A 129 -12.67 5.81 5.95
C THR A 129 -11.41 4.96 5.83
N VAL A 130 -11.55 3.75 5.32
CA VAL A 130 -10.46 2.80 5.11
C VAL A 130 -10.48 2.23 3.70
N LEU A 131 -9.32 1.84 3.18
CA LEU A 131 -9.19 1.04 1.97
C LEU A 131 -8.73 -0.36 2.35
N LEU A 132 -9.37 -1.37 1.77
CA LEU A 132 -9.07 -2.78 2.02
C LEU A 132 -8.54 -3.44 0.77
N TYR A 133 -7.31 -3.97 0.85
CA TYR A 133 -6.68 -4.77 -0.19
C TYR A 133 -6.50 -6.22 0.27
N PRO A 134 -6.62 -7.22 -0.62
CA PRO A 134 -6.82 -7.11 -2.08
C PRO A 134 -8.28 -6.92 -2.51
N ASP A 135 -9.21 -6.75 -1.56
CA ASP A 135 -10.65 -6.62 -1.81
C ASP A 135 -11.01 -5.38 -2.68
N ASN A 136 -10.11 -4.40 -2.82
CA ASN A 136 -10.29 -3.14 -3.54
C ASN A 136 -11.56 -2.39 -3.10
N LYS A 137 -11.82 -2.35 -1.79
CA LYS A 137 -12.99 -1.69 -1.20
C LYS A 137 -12.60 -0.44 -0.46
N LEU A 138 -13.37 0.62 -0.66
CA LEU A 138 -13.44 1.77 0.25
C LEU A 138 -14.61 1.54 1.21
N ILE A 139 -14.33 1.55 2.51
CA ILE A 139 -15.33 1.26 3.54
C ILE A 139 -15.39 2.42 4.53
N ARG A 140 -16.60 2.89 4.83
CA ARG A 140 -16.87 3.98 5.77
C ARG A 140 -17.70 3.48 6.94
N PHE A 141 -17.24 3.76 8.15
CA PHE A 141 -17.90 3.26 9.35
C PHE A 141 -17.61 4.13 10.59
N ASP A 142 -18.54 4.07 11.55
CA ASP A 142 -18.39 4.71 12.86
C ASP A 142 -17.39 3.92 13.70
N LYS A 143 -16.50 4.62 14.39
CA LYS A 143 -15.49 4.07 15.29
C LYS A 143 -16.06 3.09 16.32
N GLN A 144 -17.29 3.30 16.81
CA GLN A 144 -17.95 2.39 17.75
C GLN A 144 -18.19 0.99 17.16
N LYS A 145 -18.19 0.86 15.82
CA LYS A 145 -18.35 -0.41 15.09
C LYS A 145 -17.01 -1.09 14.75
N THR A 146 -15.89 -0.63 15.30
CA THR A 146 -14.56 -1.15 14.96
C THR A 146 -14.43 -2.67 15.19
N GLU A 147 -15.02 -3.22 16.25
CA GLU A 147 -14.99 -4.67 16.51
C GLU A 147 -15.83 -5.45 15.49
N GLU A 148 -17.03 -4.97 15.17
CA GLU A 148 -17.92 -5.53 14.16
C GLU A 148 -17.25 -5.50 12.77
N PHE A 149 -16.58 -4.40 12.43
CA PHE A 149 -15.81 -4.23 11.20
C PHE A 149 -14.67 -5.25 11.14
N PHE A 150 -13.91 -5.39 12.23
CA PHE A 150 -12.80 -6.34 12.30
C PHE A 150 -13.29 -7.78 12.07
N LYS A 151 -14.36 -8.19 12.74
CA LYS A 151 -14.97 -9.53 12.57
C LYS A 151 -15.50 -9.74 11.14
N THR A 152 -16.07 -8.71 10.53
CA THR A 152 -16.67 -8.79 9.19
C THR A 152 -15.62 -8.91 8.08
N TYR A 153 -14.55 -8.09 8.13
CA TYR A 153 -13.61 -7.94 7.02
C TYR A 153 -12.21 -8.49 7.26
N LEU A 154 -11.77 -8.58 8.52
CA LEU A 154 -10.38 -8.87 8.91
C LEU A 154 -10.23 -10.22 9.63
N ARG A 155 -11.31 -11.03 9.68
CA ARG A 155 -11.26 -12.44 10.06
C ARG A 155 -11.61 -13.33 8.86
N PRO A 156 -10.94 -14.48 8.70
CA PRO A 156 -11.26 -15.44 7.66
C PRO A 156 -12.63 -16.09 7.94
N LYS A 157 -13.47 -16.21 6.90
CA LYS A 157 -14.77 -16.89 6.95
C LYS A 157 -14.72 -18.31 6.38
N GLY A 158 -13.69 -19.08 6.75
CA GLY A 158 -13.44 -20.42 6.20
C GLY A 158 -12.82 -20.42 4.80
N GLU A 159 -12.32 -19.28 4.34
CA GLU A 159 -11.58 -19.18 3.08
C GLU A 159 -10.24 -19.93 3.18
N PRO A 160 -9.85 -20.71 2.16
CA PRO A 160 -8.52 -21.30 2.12
C PRO A 160 -7.46 -20.21 1.98
N ILE A 161 -6.30 -20.40 2.62
CA ILE A 161 -5.18 -19.45 2.58
C ILE A 161 -4.74 -19.26 1.12
N LYS A 162 -4.99 -18.07 0.58
CA LYS A 162 -4.38 -17.56 -0.65
C LYS A 162 -3.38 -16.49 -0.26
N LEU A 163 -2.10 -16.84 -0.19
CA LEU A 163 -1.05 -15.84 -0.05
C LEU A 163 -0.97 -15.00 -1.33
N PRO A 164 -0.63 -13.71 -1.25
CA PRO A 164 -0.42 -12.87 -2.43
C PRO A 164 0.60 -13.51 -3.37
N TYR A 165 0.38 -13.41 -4.68
CA TYR A 165 1.32 -13.92 -5.68
C TYR A 165 2.69 -13.26 -5.51
N ASN A 166 3.73 -14.10 -5.40
CA ASN A 166 5.14 -13.70 -5.40
C ASN A 166 5.84 -14.47 -6.53
N PRO A 167 6.29 -13.79 -7.61
CA PRO A 167 6.92 -14.44 -8.76
C PRO A 167 8.27 -15.09 -8.44
N PHE A 168 8.85 -14.84 -7.26
CA PHE A 168 10.15 -15.35 -6.83
C PHE A 168 10.06 -16.45 -5.77
N ARG A 169 8.87 -16.81 -5.30
CA ARG A 169 8.68 -17.88 -4.30
C ARG A 169 8.02 -19.10 -4.94
N ARG A 170 8.60 -20.30 -4.71
CA ARG A 170 7.91 -21.57 -5.06
C ARG A 170 6.57 -21.61 -4.33
N MET A 171 5.50 -21.99 -5.03
CA MET A 171 4.13 -22.06 -4.49
C MET A 171 4.15 -22.78 -3.13
N ALA A 172 3.75 -22.07 -2.07
CA ALA A 172 3.54 -22.70 -0.77
C ALA A 172 2.27 -23.56 -0.84
N PRO A 173 2.23 -24.73 -0.17
CA PRO A 173 1.05 -25.57 -0.13
C PRO A 173 -0.14 -24.81 0.51
N THR A 174 -1.33 -25.01 -0.05
CA THR A 174 -2.58 -24.52 0.54
C THR A 174 -2.79 -25.23 1.88
N ILE A 175 -2.67 -24.49 2.98
CA ILE A 175 -3.02 -24.99 4.32
C ILE A 175 -4.50 -24.66 4.55
N THR A 176 -5.31 -25.69 4.80
CA THR A 176 -6.70 -25.54 5.25
C THR A 176 -6.72 -25.72 6.76
N GLU A 177 -7.00 -24.65 7.51
CA GLU A 177 -7.22 -24.77 8.95
C GLU A 177 -8.70 -25.01 9.28
N PRO A 178 -9.00 -25.81 10.32
CA PRO A 178 -10.35 -25.91 10.85
C PRO A 178 -10.81 -24.54 11.39
N LEU A 179 -12.05 -24.17 11.08
CA LEU A 179 -12.72 -22.97 11.59
C LEU A 179 -12.64 -22.94 13.13
N VAL A 180 -11.82 -22.04 13.69
CA VAL A 180 -11.88 -21.74 15.13
C VAL A 180 -13.13 -20.91 15.37
N GLY A 181 -14.18 -21.59 15.82
CA GLY A 181 -15.43 -21.01 16.31
C GLY A 181 -16.19 -20.22 15.24
N ALA A 182 -17.23 -20.82 14.67
CA ALA A 182 -18.31 -20.05 14.07
C ALA A 182 -18.99 -19.25 15.18
N ASP A 183 -18.39 -18.13 15.59
CA ASP A 183 -19.15 -17.05 16.19
C ASP A 183 -20.29 -16.73 15.21
N GLU A 184 -21.50 -16.50 15.71
CA GLU A 184 -22.63 -16.06 14.88
C GLU A 184 -22.12 -14.99 13.91
N GLU A 185 -22.39 -15.16 12.61
CA GLU A 185 -21.93 -14.27 11.56
C GLU A 185 -22.47 -12.86 11.83
N VAL A 186 -21.73 -12.07 12.60
CA VAL A 186 -22.00 -10.64 12.76
C VAL A 186 -21.56 -10.01 11.44
N VAL A 187 -22.45 -10.03 10.46
CA VAL A 187 -22.28 -9.28 9.22
C VAL A 187 -22.78 -7.87 9.49
N GLY A 188 -21.85 -7.00 9.86
CA GLY A 188 -22.19 -5.60 9.98
C GLY A 188 -22.55 -5.00 8.63
N LYS A 189 -23.57 -4.16 8.62
CA LYS A 189 -23.90 -3.35 7.43
C LYS A 189 -23.00 -2.13 7.43
N PHE A 190 -22.02 -2.15 6.54
CA PHE A 190 -21.09 -1.05 6.31
C PHE A 190 -21.37 -0.39 4.97
N HIS A 191 -21.02 0.89 4.88
CA HIS A 191 -21.07 1.60 3.60
C HIS A 191 -19.80 1.27 2.83
N GLU A 192 -19.93 0.47 1.79
CA GLU A 192 -18.83 -0.01 0.95
C GLU A 192 -18.99 0.43 -0.51
N GLU A 193 -17.88 0.81 -1.12
CA GLU A 193 -17.78 1.20 -2.52
C GLU A 193 -16.58 0.49 -3.16
N ASP A 194 -16.69 0.14 -4.44
CA ASP A 194 -15.53 -0.32 -5.21
C ASP A 194 -14.54 0.83 -5.38
N PHE A 195 -13.27 0.55 -5.08
CA PHE A 195 -12.19 1.51 -5.20
C PHE A 195 -11.30 1.15 -6.40
N CYS A 196 -11.37 1.96 -7.45
CA CYS A 196 -10.76 1.68 -8.76
C CYS A 196 -9.62 2.65 -9.13
N ARG A 197 -8.97 3.29 -8.15
CA ARG A 197 -7.81 4.16 -8.42
C ARG A 197 -6.54 3.47 -7.98
N GLU A 198 -5.46 3.76 -8.69
CA GLU A 198 -4.16 3.19 -8.37
C GLU A 198 -3.42 4.08 -7.38
N LEU A 199 -2.63 3.48 -6.49
CA LEU A 199 -1.90 4.21 -5.46
C LEU A 199 -0.41 3.93 -5.53
N VAL A 200 0.38 4.99 -5.42
CA VAL A 200 1.79 4.91 -5.03
C VAL A 200 1.92 5.44 -3.60
N LEU A 201 2.23 4.56 -2.66
CA LEU A 201 2.39 4.92 -1.26
C LEU A 201 3.85 4.77 -0.81
N ILE A 202 4.40 5.86 -0.28
CA ILE A 202 5.81 5.95 0.09
C ILE A 202 5.92 5.96 1.61
N CYS A 203 6.75 5.09 2.19
CA CYS A 203 6.89 5.03 3.64
C CYS A 203 7.50 6.33 4.18
N GLY A 204 6.68 7.21 4.74
CA GLY A 204 7.06 8.54 5.24
C GLY A 204 7.12 8.67 6.76
N HIS A 205 7.20 7.55 7.49
CA HIS A 205 7.04 7.52 8.93
C HIS A 205 8.27 8.07 9.70
N SER A 206 8.41 9.39 9.76
CA SER A 206 9.61 10.09 10.24
C SER A 206 10.00 9.76 11.69
N LYS A 207 9.03 9.69 12.60
CA LYS A 207 9.30 9.36 14.03
C LYS A 207 9.64 7.89 14.25
N ARG A 208 9.40 7.02 13.26
CA ARG A 208 9.82 5.62 13.29
C ARG A 208 11.25 5.48 12.80
N ASP A 209 11.57 6.07 11.65
CA ASP A 209 12.89 5.99 11.05
C ASP A 209 13.21 7.24 10.22
N ILE A 210 14.37 7.83 10.49
CA ILE A 210 14.81 9.07 9.83
C ILE A 210 14.99 8.89 8.32
N ARG A 211 15.43 7.71 7.87
CA ARG A 211 15.66 7.46 6.43
C ARG A 211 14.35 7.54 5.66
N CYS A 212 13.29 6.95 6.21
CA CYS A 212 11.94 7.02 5.64
C CYS A 212 11.41 8.46 5.66
N GLY A 213 11.58 9.19 6.77
CA GLY A 213 11.12 10.57 6.88
C GLY A 213 11.80 11.53 5.91
N VAL A 214 13.09 11.34 5.64
CA VAL A 214 13.88 12.18 4.72
C VAL A 214 13.61 11.84 3.26
N LEU A 215 13.57 10.56 2.90
CA LEU A 215 13.41 10.15 1.49
C LEU A 215 11.99 10.36 0.98
N ALA A 216 10.97 10.16 1.82
CA ALA A 216 9.60 10.10 1.32
C ALA A 216 9.12 11.40 0.64
N PRO A 217 9.36 12.62 1.16
CA PRO A 217 8.94 13.84 0.48
C PRO A 217 9.63 14.04 -0.88
N ILE A 218 10.93 13.74 -0.96
CA ILE A 218 11.71 13.84 -2.21
C ILE A 218 11.12 12.87 -3.26
N LEU A 219 10.88 11.62 -2.86
CA LEU A 219 10.29 10.62 -3.74
C LEU A 219 8.86 11.00 -4.15
N LYS A 220 8.04 11.51 -3.23
CA LYS A 220 6.66 11.91 -3.54
C LYS A 220 6.63 13.01 -4.60
N GLU A 221 7.47 14.04 -4.44
CA GLU A 221 7.58 15.12 -5.41
C GLU A 221 8.06 14.61 -6.77
N GLU A 222 9.06 13.72 -6.78
CA GLU A 222 9.56 13.11 -8.02
C GLU A 222 8.48 12.27 -8.72
N PHE A 223 7.74 11.45 -7.98
CA PHE A 223 6.64 10.65 -8.54
C PHE A 223 5.56 11.55 -9.16
N VAL A 224 5.17 12.63 -8.49
CA VAL A 224 4.19 13.59 -9.02
C VAL A 224 4.68 14.19 -10.33
N LYS A 225 5.90 14.74 -10.38
CA LYS A 225 6.47 15.35 -11.60
C LYS A 225 6.60 14.36 -12.75
N VAL A 226 7.04 13.13 -12.46
CA VAL A 226 7.20 12.09 -13.49
C VAL A 226 5.84 11.63 -14.03
N LEU A 227 4.85 11.42 -13.16
CA LEU A 227 3.49 11.04 -13.58
C LEU A 227 2.85 12.14 -14.43
N GLU A 228 3.02 13.42 -14.05
CA GLU A 228 2.58 14.57 -14.85
C GLU A 228 3.27 14.61 -16.22
N ALA A 229 4.60 14.47 -16.28
CA ALA A 229 5.36 14.48 -17.53
C ALA A 229 5.02 13.30 -18.46
N LYS A 230 4.53 12.19 -17.90
CA LYS A 230 4.08 11.00 -18.61
C LYS A 230 2.57 10.98 -18.87
N GLU A 231 1.84 12.03 -18.47
CA GLU A 231 0.39 12.18 -18.64
C GLU A 231 -0.42 11.04 -17.97
N VAL A 232 0.04 10.54 -16.82
CA VAL A 232 -0.61 9.47 -16.05
C VAL A 232 -1.45 10.04 -14.90
N GLU A 233 -2.75 10.23 -15.12
CA GLU A 233 -3.68 10.83 -14.14
C GLU A 233 -4.42 9.81 -13.24
N SER A 234 -4.28 8.51 -13.53
CA SER A 234 -5.02 7.43 -12.84
C SER A 234 -4.42 7.02 -11.50
N VAL A 235 -3.28 7.60 -11.12
CA VAL A 235 -2.46 7.16 -9.99
C VAL A 235 -2.33 8.30 -8.98
N ASP A 236 -2.73 8.04 -7.75
CA ASP A 236 -2.54 8.98 -6.64
C ASP A 236 -1.30 8.64 -5.82
N VAL A 237 -0.54 9.67 -5.43
CA VAL A 237 0.70 9.51 -4.67
C VAL A 237 0.52 10.04 -3.25
N GLY A 238 0.85 9.22 -2.25
CA GLY A 238 0.76 9.62 -0.85
C GLY A 238 1.78 8.94 0.04
N TYR A 239 1.62 9.13 1.34
CA TYR A 239 2.49 8.51 2.33
C TYR A 239 1.81 7.35 3.02
N ILE A 240 2.61 6.39 3.45
CA ILE A 240 2.19 5.30 4.32
C ILE A 240 3.05 5.26 5.57
N SER A 241 2.43 4.85 6.68
CA SER A 241 3.13 4.55 7.92
C SER A 241 4.09 3.36 7.77
N HIS A 242 4.75 2.98 8.85
CA HIS A 242 5.82 1.99 8.75
C HIS A 242 5.30 0.59 8.41
N ILE A 243 5.79 0.06 7.28
CA ILE A 243 5.46 -1.26 6.73
C ILE A 243 6.56 -2.33 6.98
N GLY A 244 7.61 -1.99 7.74
CA GLY A 244 8.81 -2.80 7.86
C GLY A 244 9.87 -2.49 6.78
N GLY A 245 11.08 -3.01 6.93
CA GLY A 245 12.15 -2.81 5.94
C GLY A 245 12.74 -1.40 5.91
N HIS A 246 12.77 -0.68 7.03
CA HIS A 246 13.43 0.64 7.10
C HIS A 246 14.94 0.59 6.78
N ALA A 247 15.56 -0.59 6.88
CA ALA A 247 16.94 -0.80 6.48
C ALA A 247 17.14 -0.58 4.97
N TYR A 248 16.06 -0.75 4.21
CA TYR A 248 15.97 -0.60 2.76
C TYR A 248 15.15 0.64 2.38
N ALA A 249 15.32 1.74 3.13
CA ALA A 249 14.55 2.97 2.96
C ALA A 249 14.48 3.47 1.51
N GLY A 250 13.47 4.28 1.22
CA GLY A 250 12.91 4.38 -0.14
C GLY A 250 11.92 3.25 -0.39
N ASN A 251 11.11 2.93 0.63
CA ASN A 251 10.08 1.91 0.50
C ASN A 251 8.86 2.49 -0.22
N VAL A 252 8.53 1.93 -1.37
CA VAL A 252 7.45 2.38 -2.26
C VAL A 252 6.52 1.21 -2.51
N LEU A 253 5.23 1.39 -2.30
CA LEU A 253 4.20 0.39 -2.54
C LEU A 253 3.32 0.86 -3.69
N TYR A 254 3.14 0.02 -4.70
CA TYR A 254 2.19 0.25 -5.79
C TYR A 254 0.98 -0.66 -5.63
N PHE A 255 -0.20 -0.06 -5.52
CA PHE A 255 -1.49 -0.72 -5.51
C PHE A 255 -2.17 -0.46 -6.86
N GLY A 256 -2.13 -1.45 -7.75
CA GLY A 256 -2.71 -1.36 -9.09
C GLY A 256 -4.13 -1.94 -9.16
N ASN A 257 -4.83 -1.66 -10.26
CA ASN A 257 -6.24 -2.02 -10.46
C ASN A 257 -6.49 -3.45 -10.99
N SER A 258 -5.45 -4.26 -11.20
CA SER A 258 -5.62 -5.61 -11.72
C SER A 258 -6.23 -6.53 -10.66
N ALA A 259 -7.46 -7.00 -10.90
CA ALA A 259 -8.27 -7.84 -10.01
C ALA A 259 -7.61 -9.16 -9.53
N PHE A 260 -6.42 -9.47 -10.03
CA PHE A 260 -5.71 -10.73 -9.78
C PHE A 260 -4.29 -10.58 -9.23
N GLU A 261 -3.78 -9.37 -9.00
CA GLU A 261 -2.34 -9.20 -8.75
C GLU A 261 -1.97 -8.29 -7.58
N SER A 262 -1.01 -8.79 -6.81
CA SER A 262 -0.46 -8.29 -5.57
C SER A 262 0.06 -6.86 -5.66
N THR A 263 -0.13 -6.11 -4.57
CA THR A 263 0.63 -4.88 -4.29
C THR A 263 2.12 -5.14 -4.51
N VAL A 264 2.80 -4.27 -5.25
CA VAL A 264 4.24 -4.40 -5.50
C VAL A 264 4.99 -3.54 -4.50
N TRP A 265 5.93 -4.14 -3.76
CA TRP A 265 6.74 -3.42 -2.79
C TRP A 265 8.16 -3.29 -3.32
N TYR A 266 8.63 -2.05 -3.39
CA TYR A 266 10.01 -1.71 -3.69
C TYR A 266 10.73 -1.19 -2.44
N GLY A 267 12.04 -1.36 -2.42
CA GLY A 267 12.95 -0.76 -1.45
C GLY A 267 14.15 -0.14 -2.17
N ARG A 268 14.95 0.66 -1.44
CA ARG A 268 16.12 1.35 -2.01
C ARG A 268 15.76 2.22 -3.22
N VAL A 269 14.54 2.76 -3.24
CA VAL A 269 14.12 3.69 -4.29
C VAL A 269 14.71 5.07 -3.98
N PHE A 270 15.38 5.64 -4.99
CA PHE A 270 15.90 6.99 -5.02
C PHE A 270 15.31 7.73 -6.23
N PRO A 271 15.46 9.07 -6.34
CA PRO A 271 14.83 9.85 -7.40
C PRO A 271 15.12 9.32 -8.82
N ASP A 272 16.34 8.85 -9.09
CA ASP A 272 16.76 8.31 -10.39
C ASP A 272 15.98 7.04 -10.80
N LYS A 273 15.36 6.35 -9.83
CA LYS A 273 14.59 5.12 -10.07
C LYS A 273 13.12 5.38 -10.37
N VAL A 274 12.61 6.58 -10.09
CA VAL A 274 11.17 6.86 -10.18
C VAL A 274 10.64 6.73 -11.60
N GLN A 275 11.36 7.24 -12.61
CA GLN A 275 10.96 7.13 -14.01
C GLN A 275 10.85 5.67 -14.47
N GLY A 276 11.81 4.83 -14.10
CA GLY A 276 11.76 3.41 -14.42
C GLY A 276 10.59 2.70 -13.73
N ILE A 277 10.26 3.05 -12.48
CA ILE A 277 9.08 2.50 -11.79
C ILE A 277 7.78 2.91 -12.49
N VAL A 278 7.64 4.18 -12.88
CA VAL A 278 6.44 4.66 -13.58
C VAL A 278 6.30 3.94 -14.93
N GLU A 279 7.37 3.86 -15.72
CA GLU A 279 7.35 3.19 -17.02
C GLU A 279 7.03 1.69 -16.88
N GLU A 280 7.84 0.96 -16.10
CA GLU A 280 7.74 -0.49 -16.07
C GLU A 280 6.57 -0.96 -15.22
N THR A 281 6.38 -0.40 -14.03
CA THR A 281 5.39 -0.94 -13.08
C THR A 281 4.01 -0.33 -13.28
N VAL A 282 3.92 0.98 -13.40
CA VAL A 282 2.64 1.69 -13.47
C VAL A 282 2.03 1.58 -14.86
N ILE A 283 2.81 1.84 -15.91
CA ILE A 283 2.32 1.84 -17.30
C ILE A 283 2.31 0.42 -17.89
N ASN A 284 3.43 -0.30 -17.78
CA ASN A 284 3.58 -1.60 -18.45
C ASN A 284 3.15 -2.80 -17.60
N GLY A 285 2.90 -2.62 -16.30
CA GLY A 285 2.52 -3.69 -15.37
C GLY A 285 3.63 -4.68 -15.03
N ASN A 286 4.88 -4.39 -15.39
CA ASN A 286 6.06 -5.19 -15.10
C ASN A 286 6.57 -5.01 -13.67
N VAL A 287 7.46 -5.89 -13.22
CA VAL A 287 8.11 -5.79 -11.91
C VAL A 287 9.61 -5.66 -12.06
N ILE A 288 10.19 -4.65 -11.41
CA ILE A 288 11.63 -4.38 -11.42
C ILE A 288 12.31 -5.18 -10.31
N LYS A 289 13.03 -6.22 -10.69
CA LYS A 289 13.62 -7.20 -9.78
C LYS A 289 14.64 -6.59 -8.82
N GLU A 290 15.52 -5.70 -9.29
CA GLU A 290 16.56 -5.10 -8.42
C GLU A 290 16.00 -4.27 -7.26
N LEU A 291 14.76 -3.79 -7.35
CA LEU A 291 14.08 -3.02 -6.32
C LEU A 291 13.08 -3.86 -5.52
N TYR A 292 12.70 -5.03 -6.04
CA TYR A 292 11.55 -5.81 -5.57
C TYR A 292 11.75 -6.44 -4.21
N ARG A 293 10.76 -6.24 -3.32
CA ARG A 293 10.69 -6.82 -1.98
C ARG A 293 9.61 -7.90 -1.84
N GLY A 294 8.50 -7.78 -2.58
CA GLY A 294 7.35 -8.66 -2.46
C GLY A 294 6.08 -8.09 -3.07
#